data_AF-A0A179ULA0-F1
#
_entry.id   AF-A0A179ULA0-F1
#
_cell.length_a   1.000
_cell.length_b   1.000
_cell.length_c   1.000
_cell.angle_alpha   90.00
_cell.angle_beta   90.00
_cell.angle_gamma   90.00
#
_symmetry.space_group_name_H-M   'P 1'
#
loop_
_entity.id
_entity.type
_entity.pdbx_description
1 polymer ?
#
loop_
_entity_poly.entity_id
_entity_poly.type
_entity_poly.pdbx_seq_one_letter_code
_entity_poly.pdbx_strand_id
1 'polypeptide(L)' 'MSRKQRKANIFFYAAFNLAELIELAQRLRNVTCSCDSTQKPFSGSFNWAVVLTFVDGVEWLFRAPRTSYGLEYAVTQAT' A
#
# COMPACT_ATOMS: atom_id res chain seq x y z
N MET A 1 25.86 22.93 15.31
CA MET A 1 25.05 23.02 14.07
C MET A 1 23.76 22.24 14.25
N SER A 2 22.61 22.91 14.22
CA SER A 2 21.29 22.28 14.39
C SER A 2 20.98 21.37 13.20
N ARG A 3 20.94 20.05 13.40
CA ARG A 3 20.34 19.12 12.43
C ARG A 3 18.83 19.31 12.51
N LYS A 4 18.25 20.02 11.53
CA LYS A 4 16.79 20.00 11.31
C LYS A 4 16.34 18.54 11.22
N GLN A 5 15.45 18.12 12.12
CA GLN A 5 14.74 16.84 12.04
C GLN A 5 14.16 16.69 10.64
N ARG A 6 14.57 15.66 9.90
CA ARG A 6 13.81 15.22 8.71
C ARG A 6 12.46 14.74 9.24
N LYS A 7 11.35 15.38 8.83
CA LYS A 7 10.01 14.88 9.10
C LYS A 7 9.92 13.46 8.55
N ALA A 8 9.72 12.48 9.43
CA ALA A 8 9.42 11.11 9.03
C ALA A 8 8.15 11.13 8.18
N ASN A 9 8.19 10.49 7.01
CA ASN A 9 7.09 10.52 6.06
C ASN A 9 5.94 9.66 6.60
N ILE A 10 4.78 10.29 6.75
CA ILE A 10 3.61 9.87 7.55
C ILE A 10 2.95 8.55 7.10
N PHE A 11 3.33 8.00 5.95
CA PHE A 11 2.81 6.73 5.42
C PHE A 11 3.65 5.50 5.81
N PHE A 12 4.64 5.67 6.69
CA PHE A 12 5.53 4.59 7.13
C PHE A 12 4.82 3.43 7.87
N TYR A 13 3.57 3.65 8.30
CA TYR A 13 2.79 2.73 9.14
C TYR A 13 1.42 2.32 8.59
N ALA A 14 1.10 2.61 7.33
CA ALA A 14 -0.27 2.36 6.85
C ALA A 14 -0.54 0.85 6.76
N ALA A 15 -1.08 0.27 7.82
CA ALA A 15 -1.78 -1.00 7.80
C ALA A 15 -2.93 -0.86 6.81
N PHE A 16 -2.84 -1.60 5.70
CA PHE A 16 -3.75 -1.46 4.60
C PHE A 16 -5.02 -2.27 4.87
N ASN A 17 -6.13 -1.60 5.18
CA ASN A 17 -7.43 -2.24 5.33
C ASN A 17 -8.14 -2.32 3.97
N LEU A 18 -8.05 -3.49 3.34
CA LEU A 18 -8.63 -3.74 2.02
C LEU A 18 -10.17 -3.64 2.03
N ALA A 19 -10.83 -4.06 3.11
CA ALA A 19 -12.29 -4.04 3.20
C ALA A 19 -12.85 -2.61 3.18
N GLU A 20 -12.27 -1.72 3.99
CA GLU A 20 -12.64 -0.30 4.03
C GLU A 20 -12.38 0.39 2.69
N LEU A 21 -11.30 0.03 2.00
CA LEU A 21 -11.02 0.57 0.67
C LEU A 21 -12.09 0.13 -0.35
N ILE A 22 -12.47 -1.14 -0.33
CA ILE A 22 -13.50 -1.68 -1.22
C ILE A 22 -14.84 -0.97 -0.96
N GLU A 23 -15.25 -0.85 0.30
CA GLU A 23 -16.49 -0.16 0.66
C GLU A 23 -16.48 1.31 0.20
N LEU A 24 -15.38 2.02 0.44
CA LEU A 24 -15.22 3.41 -0.01
C LEU A 24 -15.29 3.50 -1.54
N ALA A 25 -14.58 2.62 -2.25
CA ALA A 25 -14.55 2.63 -3.71
C ALA A 25 -15.93 2.34 -4.32
N GLN A 26 -16.68 1.39 -3.75
CA GLN A 26 -18.05 1.09 -4.16
C GLN A 26 -18.98 2.30 -3.94
N ARG A 27 -18.87 2.99 -2.80
CA ARG A 27 -19.67 4.19 -2.51
C ARG A 27 -19.34 5.34 -3.45
N LEU A 28 -18.04 5.61 -3.68
CA LEU A 28 -17.59 6.69 -4.56
C LEU A 28 -18.02 6.47 -6.01
N ARG A 29 -18.00 5.21 -6.46
CA ARG A 29 -18.32 4.86 -7.84
C ARG A 29 -19.78 4.54 -8.08
N ASN A 30 -20.51 4.24 -7.00
CA ASN A 30 -21.87 3.68 -7.04
C ASN A 30 -21.96 2.41 -7.90
N VAL A 31 -20.93 1.56 -7.85
CA VAL A 31 -20.82 0.29 -8.59
C VAL A 31 -20.18 -0.77 -7.69
N THR A 32 -20.68 -2.00 -7.76
CA THR A 32 -20.17 -3.14 -6.98
C THR A 32 -18.75 -3.54 -7.41
N CYS A 33 -17.86 -3.79 -6.45
CA CYS A 33 -16.54 -4.38 -6.68
C CYS A 33 -16.70 -5.90 -6.86
N SER A 34 -16.08 -6.44 -7.90
CA SER A 34 -16.00 -7.88 -8.21
C SER A 34 -14.62 -8.46 -7.87
N CYS A 35 -13.84 -7.72 -7.08
CA CYS A 35 -12.46 -8.01 -6.77
C CYS A 35 -12.32 -9.27 -5.89
N ASP A 36 -11.38 -10.15 -6.21
CA ASP A 36 -10.97 -11.25 -5.32
C ASP A 36 -10.13 -10.68 -4.17
N SER A 37 -10.67 -10.67 -2.95
CA SER A 37 -9.98 -10.14 -1.77
C SER A 37 -8.79 -11.00 -1.33
N THR A 38 -8.65 -12.22 -1.85
CA THR A 38 -7.53 -13.11 -1.55
C THR A 38 -6.34 -12.91 -2.49
N GLN A 39 -6.49 -12.08 -3.53
CA GLN A 39 -5.42 -11.82 -4.48
C GLN A 39 -4.18 -11.24 -3.79
N LYS A 40 -3.00 -11.70 -4.20
CA LYS A 40 -1.75 -11.10 -3.73
C LYS A 40 -1.55 -9.76 -4.43
N PRO A 41 -1.17 -8.70 -3.68
CA PRO A 41 -0.76 -7.45 -4.31
C PRO A 41 0.38 -7.66 -5.30
N PHE A 42 0.34 -6.94 -6.41
CA PHE A 42 1.51 -6.81 -7.28
C PHE A 42 2.64 -6.18 -6.48
N SER A 43 3.87 -6.57 -6.77
CA SER A 43 5.05 -5.99 -6.14
C SER A 43 6.18 -5.81 -7.14
N GLY A 44 6.93 -4.72 -7.01
CA GLY A 44 8.02 -4.38 -7.92
C GLY A 44 8.46 -2.94 -7.73
N SER A 45 9.67 -2.59 -8.18
CA SER A 45 10.19 -1.20 -8.14
C SER A 45 9.96 -0.47 -6.81
N PHE A 46 10.24 -1.14 -5.68
CA PHE A 46 10.04 -0.61 -4.33
C PHE A 46 8.59 -0.23 -3.97
N ASN A 47 7.59 -0.68 -4.72
CA ASN A 47 6.18 -0.42 -4.50
C ASN A 47 5.38 -1.73 -4.45
N TRP A 48 4.21 -1.66 -3.82
CA TRP A 48 3.15 -2.64 -3.96
C TRP A 48 1.95 -1.98 -4.65
N ALA A 49 1.12 -2.80 -5.30
CA ALA A 49 -0.09 -2.33 -5.94
C ALA A 49 -1.23 -3.34 -5.80
N VAL A 50 -2.45 -2.84 -5.70
CA VAL A 50 -3.68 -3.66 -5.78
C VAL A 50 -4.60 -3.09 -6.85
N VAL A 51 -5.34 -3.97 -7.50
CA VAL A 51 -6.36 -3.60 -8.48
C VAL A 51 -7.73 -3.88 -7.88
N LEU A 52 -8.61 -2.89 -7.92
CA LEU A 52 -10.04 -3.08 -7.69
C LEU A 52 -10.73 -3.17 -9.05
N THR A 53 -11.36 -4.30 -9.32
CA THR A 53 -12.16 -4.52 -10.52
C THR A 53 -13.63 -4.41 -10.15
N PHE A 54 -14.42 -3.80 -11.01
CA PHE A 54 -15.85 -3.62 -10.80
C PHE A 54 -16.66 -4.42 -11.81
N VAL A 55 -17.93 -4.66 -11.49
CA VAL A 55 -18.84 -5.49 -12.32
C VAL A 55 -19.07 -4.93 -13.73
N ASP A 56 -18.83 -3.64 -13.95
CA ASP A 56 -18.91 -2.99 -15.26
C ASP A 56 -17.60 -3.08 -16.07
N GLY A 57 -16.61 -3.81 -15.56
CA GLY A 57 -15.35 -4.10 -16.24
C GLY A 57 -14.27 -3.03 -16.08
N VAL A 58 -14.54 -1.94 -15.37
CA VAL A 58 -13.52 -0.92 -15.09
C VAL A 58 -12.63 -1.34 -13.92
N GLU A 59 -11.38 -0.89 -13.95
CA GLU A 59 -10.36 -1.20 -12.95
C GLU A 59 -9.73 0.06 -12.35
N TRP A 60 -9.50 0.05 -11.04
CA TRP A 60 -8.75 1.07 -10.32
C TRP A 60 -7.45 0.47 -9.76
N LEU A 61 -6.31 1.10 -10.07
CA LEU A 61 -5.00 0.68 -9.57
C LEU A 61 -4.54 1.58 -8.41
N PHE A 62 -4.42 0.99 -7.23
CA PHE A 62 -3.85 1.64 -6.05
C PHE A 62 -2.39 1.24 -5.89
N ARG A 63 -1.52 2.21 -5.62
CA ARG A 63 -0.07 1.96 -5.41
C ARG A 63 0.43 2.64 -4.16
N ALA A 64 1.32 1.97 -3.45
CA ALA A 64 2.06 2.56 -2.35
C ALA A 64 3.48 1.99 -2.26
N PRO A 65 4.43 2.74 -1.66
CA PRO A 65 5.79 2.25 -1.44
C PRO A 65 5.81 1.00 -0.53
N ARG A 66 6.78 0.10 -0.75
CA ARG A 66 7.11 -0.99 0.18
C ARG A 66 7.95 -0.44 1.32
N THR A 67 7.58 -0.79 2.54
CA THR A 67 8.28 -0.39 3.77
C THR A 67 9.56 -1.19 4.01
N SER A 68 9.75 -2.34 3.35
CA SER A 68 10.80 -3.32 3.66
C SER A 68 12.17 -3.08 3.01
N TYR A 69 12.37 -2.00 2.25
CA TYR A 69 13.66 -1.69 1.60
C TYR A 69 14.41 -0.50 2.20
N GLY A 70 14.00 -0.01 3.37
CA GLY A 70 14.83 0.88 4.17
C GLY A 70 15.86 0.05 4.92
N LEU A 71 17.06 -0.10 4.34
CA LEU A 71 18.30 -0.61 4.96
C LEU A 71 18.08 -1.32 6.30
N GLU A 72 18.07 -2.66 6.28
CA GLU A 72 18.52 -3.40 7.45
C GLU A 72 19.89 -2.81 7.79
N TYR A 73 19.95 -1.95 8.82
CA TYR A 73 21.21 -1.72 9.50
C TYR A 73 21.63 -3.10 9.95
N ALA A 74 22.64 -3.65 9.28
CA ALA A 74 23.37 -4.79 9.77
C ALA A 74 23.76 -4.47 11.20
N VAL A 75 22.96 -4.95 12.15
CA VAL A 75 23.40 -5.08 13.53
C VAL A 75 24.39 -6.23 13.46
N THR A 76 25.63 -5.90 13.13
CA THR A 76 26.75 -6.75 13.45
C THR A 76 26.76 -6.83 14.98
N GLN A 77 26.09 -7.82 15.55
CA GLN A 77 26.43 -8.28 16.89
C GLN A 77 27.81 -8.92 16.75
N ALA A 78 28.84 -8.14 17.09
CA ALA A 78 30.10 -8.70 17.48
C ALA A 78 29.88 -9.41 18.83
N THR A 79 29.98 -10.73 18.79
CA THR A 79 30.29 -11.57 19.95
C THR A 79 31.66 -12.16 19.73
#